data_AF-A0A534UVK2-F1
#
_entry.id   AF-A0A534UVK2-F1
#
_cell.length_a   1.000
_cell.length_b   1.000
_cell.length_c   1.000
_cell.angle_alpha   90.00
_cell.angle_beta   90.00
_cell.angle_gamma   90.00
#
_symmetry.space_group_name_H-M   'P 1'
#
loop_
_entity.id
_entity.type
_entity.pdbx_description
1 polymer ?
#
loop_
_entity_poly.entity_id
_entity_poly.type
_entity_poly.pdbx_seq_one_letter_code
_entity_poly.pdbx_strand_id
1 'polypeptide(L)' 'MRNRVAFAYSSKRRRDFPSQTHVQRGQRTVNGNKDLTEKLGRNDPYPCGSRRRFQKVLHGDG' A
#
# COMPACT_ATOMS: atom_id res chain seq x y z
N MET A 1 31.31 3.37 -24.95
CA MET A 1 31.49 2.78 -23.61
C MET A 1 30.14 2.77 -22.90
N ARG A 2 29.59 1.61 -22.51
CA ARG A 2 28.31 1.54 -21.77
C ARG A 2 28.62 1.59 -20.28
N ASN A 3 28.42 2.74 -19.65
CA ASN A 3 28.47 2.88 -18.20
C ASN A 3 27.38 2.00 -17.57
N ARG A 4 27.76 0.85 -17.01
CA ARG A 4 26.90 0.05 -16.14
C ARG A 4 26.96 0.65 -14.74
N VAL A 5 25.97 1.45 -14.39
CA VAL A 5 25.72 1.85 -13.00
C VAL A 5 25.36 0.61 -12.19
N ALA A 6 26.06 0.38 -11.07
CA ALA A 6 25.88 -0.77 -10.19
C ALA A 6 24.44 -0.89 -9.65
N PHE A 7 23.71 0.23 -9.55
CA PHE A 7 22.28 0.27 -9.35
C PHE A 7 21.62 1.16 -10.40
N ALA A 8 20.61 0.61 -11.08
CA ALA A 8 19.79 1.35 -12.04
C ALA A 8 18.41 1.61 -11.45
N TYR A 9 17.87 2.81 -11.69
CA TYR A 9 16.50 3.14 -11.29
C TYR A 9 15.51 2.17 -11.95
N SER A 10 14.79 1.39 -11.14
CA SER A 10 13.72 0.51 -11.61
C SER A 10 12.40 1.29 -11.65
N SER A 11 12.01 1.74 -12.84
CA SER A 11 10.66 2.29 -13.05
C SER A 11 9.66 1.14 -13.17
N LYS A 12 8.68 1.10 -12.26
CA LYS A 12 7.61 0.07 -12.24
C LYS A 12 6.83 -0.01 -13.55
N ARG A 13 6.75 1.11 -14.29
CA ARG A 13 6.04 1.19 -15.58
C ARG A 13 6.81 0.64 -16.78
N ARG A 14 8.13 0.42 -16.66
CA ARG A 14 8.99 -0.01 -17.79
C ARG A 14 9.18 -1.53 -17.87
N ARG A 15 8.78 -2.29 -16.84
CA ARG A 15 9.16 -3.71 -16.70
C ARG A 15 7.99 -4.62 -16.30
N ASP A 16 6.75 -4.21 -16.56
CA ASP A 16 5.56 -5.02 -16.27
C ASP A 16 5.59 -5.64 -14.87
N PHE A 17 5.91 -4.83 -13.86
CA PHE A 17 5.85 -5.29 -12.47
C PHE A 17 4.40 -5.73 -12.18
N PRO A 18 4.20 -6.87 -11.49
CA PRO A 18 2.87 -7.38 -11.22
C PRO A 18 2.03 -6.26 -10.61
N SER A 19 0.97 -5.90 -11.32
CA SER A 19 0.09 -4.80 -10.92
C SER A 19 -0.44 -5.12 -9.52
N GLN A 20 -0.35 -4.15 -8.61
CA GLN A 20 -0.83 -4.31 -7.22
C GLN A 20 -2.33 -4.61 -7.13
N THR A 21 -3.01 -4.73 -8.27
CA THR A 21 -4.43 -5.08 -8.43
C THR A 21 -4.78 -6.42 -7.78
N HIS A 22 -3.82 -7.35 -7.64
CA HIS A 22 -4.01 -8.64 -6.97
C HIS A 22 -3.50 -8.67 -5.53
N VAL A 23 -3.20 -7.51 -4.92
CA VAL A 23 -2.89 -7.45 -3.50
C VAL A 23 -4.16 -7.78 -2.73
N GLN A 24 -4.13 -8.91 -2.03
CA GLN A 24 -5.23 -9.37 -1.19
C GLN A 24 -5.45 -8.41 -0.03
N ARG A 25 -6.73 -8.19 0.30
CA ARG A 25 -7.18 -7.23 1.32
C ARG A 25 -7.69 -7.92 2.59
N GLY A 26 -7.85 -7.18 3.68
CA GLY A 26 -8.29 -7.67 4.99
C GLY A 26 -7.19 -8.23 5.89
N GLN A 27 -7.57 -8.64 7.11
CA GLN A 27 -6.66 -9.28 8.06
C GLN A 27 -6.28 -10.70 7.62
N ARG A 28 -4.99 -11.03 7.67
CA ARG A 28 -4.48 -12.33 7.23
C ARG A 28 -3.28 -12.78 8.03
N THR A 29 -3.20 -14.06 8.33
CA THR A 29 -2.00 -14.69 8.89
C THR A 29 -1.22 -15.39 7.77
N VAL A 30 0.02 -14.97 7.53
CA VAL A 30 0.93 -15.55 6.53
C VAL A 30 1.98 -16.41 7.23
N ASN A 31 2.40 -17.51 6.60
CA ASN A 31 3.38 -18.47 7.15
C ASN A 31 3.02 -19.01 8.55
N GLY A 32 1.73 -19.06 8.88
CA GLY A 32 1.22 -19.59 10.14
C GLY A 32 1.47 -18.73 11.39
N ASN A 33 2.17 -17.59 11.25
CA ASN A 33 2.54 -16.77 12.42
C ASN A 33 2.67 -15.26 12.15
N LYS A 34 2.49 -14.78 10.93
CA LYS A 34 2.62 -13.35 10.60
C LYS A 34 1.27 -12.73 10.31
N ASP A 35 0.75 -11.99 11.26
CA ASP A 35 -0.49 -11.24 11.06
C ASP A 35 -0.23 -9.95 10.28
N LEU A 36 -0.80 -9.90 9.08
CA LEU A 36 -0.86 -8.74 8.21
C LEU A 36 -2.19 -8.04 8.46
N THR A 37 -2.10 -6.82 8.99
CA THR A 37 -3.24 -5.90 9.08
C THR A 37 -3.07 -4.81 8.04
N GLU A 38 -4.12 -4.55 7.27
CA GLU A 38 -4.13 -3.44 6.32
C GLU A 38 -4.00 -2.11 7.06
N LYS A 39 -3.00 -1.31 6.65
CA LYS A 39 -2.90 0.08 7.09
C LYS A 39 -3.68 0.94 6.11
N LEU A 40 -4.73 1.61 6.60
CA LEU A 40 -5.44 2.63 5.82
C LEU A 40 -4.48 3.77 5.47
N GLY A 41 -4.39 4.05 4.18
CA GLY A 41 -3.65 5.17 3.62
C GLY A 41 -4.32 6.51 3.93
N ARG A 42 -3.53 7.57 3.83
CA ARG A 42 -3.93 8.97 4.09
C ARG A 42 -5.20 9.40 3.34
N ASN A 43 -5.39 8.89 2.12
CA ASN A 43 -6.52 9.22 1.26
C ASN A 43 -7.60 8.13 1.22
N ASP A 44 -7.42 7.02 1.94
CA ASP A 44 -8.37 5.92 1.88
C ASP A 44 -9.70 6.32 2.53
N PRO A 45 -10.85 5.88 1.97
CA PRO A 45 -12.15 6.09 2.59
C PRO A 45 -12.20 5.42 3.97
N TYR A 46 -12.77 6.12 4.93
CA TYR A 46 -13.02 5.58 6.26
C TYR A 46 -14.10 4.49 6.17
N PRO A 47 -13.91 3.32 6.82
CA PRO A 47 -14.77 2.15 6.66
C PRO A 47 -16.21 2.30 7.21
N CYS A 48 -16.60 3.43 7.83
CA CYS A 48 -17.98 3.67 8.28
C CYS A 48 -19.01 3.96 7.17
N GLY A 49 -18.64 3.85 5.90
CA GLY A 49 -19.56 4.09 4.77
C GLY A 49 -19.81 5.57 4.45
N SER A 50 -19.33 6.51 5.26
CA SER A 50 -19.46 7.96 5.02
C SER A 50 -18.68 8.48 3.80
N ARG A 51 -17.82 7.64 3.20
CA ARG A 51 -16.86 7.98 2.13
C ARG A 51 -15.91 9.14 2.48
N ARG A 52 -15.91 9.61 3.73
CA ARG A 52 -14.95 10.59 4.23
C ARG A 52 -13.57 9.94 4.24
N ARG A 53 -12.54 10.69 3.88
CA ARG A 53 -11.15 10.21 3.96
C ARG A 53 -10.77 9.97 5.41
N PHE A 54 -9.99 8.93 5.67
CA PHE A 54 -9.56 8.51 7.01
C PHE A 54 -9.05 9.68 7.87
N GLN A 55 -8.19 10.53 7.31
CA GLN A 55 -7.66 11.71 8.03
C GLN A 55 -8.70 12.76 8.40
N LYS A 56 -9.79 12.90 7.63
CA LYS A 56 -10.83 13.89 7.88
C LYS A 56 -11.79 13.44 8.99
N VAL A 57 -11.67 12.19 9.45
CA VAL A 57 -12.51 11.61 10.53
C VAL A 57 -11.72 11.49 11.83
N LEU A 58 -10.38 11.40 11.76
CA LEU A 58 -9.50 11.57 12.92
C LEU A 58 -9.52 13.04 13.35
N HIS A 59 -10.51 13.41 14.16
CA HIS A 59 -10.40 14.60 15.00
C HIS A 59 -9.41 14.17 16.09
N GLY A 60 -8.22 14.78 16.11
CA GLY A 60 -7.25 14.49 17.15
C GLY A 60 -7.84 14.88 18.49
N ASP A 61 -7.92 13.94 19.40
CA ASP A 61 -7.91 14.27 20.82
C ASP A 61 -6.59 15.01 21.07
N GLY A 62 -6.69 16.25 21.55
CA GLY A 62 -5.56 17.18 21.74
C GLY A 62 -4.50 16.69 22.71
#